data_AF-A0A446BSY5-F1
#
_entry.id   AF-A0A446BSY5-F1
#
_cell.length_a   1.000
_cell.length_b   1.000
_cell.length_c   1.000
_cell.angle_alpha   90.00
_cell.angle_beta   90.00
_cell.angle_gamma   90.00
#
_symmetry.space_group_name_H-M   'P 1'
#
loop_
_entity.id
_entity.type
_entity.pdbx_description
1 polymer ?
#
loop_
_entity_poly.entity_id
_entity_poly.type
_entity_poly.pdbx_seq_one_letter_code
_entity_poly.pdbx_strand_id
1 'polypeptide(L)'
;MPPMPQCQAISGSAAEADLAASSPFDVCRLRVLLPAQNGSFRRLCPGDDEFDCVASLASLALDLLECKSSILALKAITRDVAKVSLEVPGLRNLEEKDIEPIILEYLGAIRTSFPHVVVSNQHGMEGKNGRTHKKDCQDTFEPKSAAVIELNATLVKWLADALTNMRSKGSAKSTRRFRTLHLRLSITLAHELVHIFVLFLVRIGSEHTPPQVSFGPFGTRTVGESGRSWESKLFGGYIDMRHNTEGIEAIAFCDETKQNCWRIKTVVIDDLLGRHFNRWLQPGVPLSDKEEYPKGQATERLTGLQWKVKYDDVFPPLPPTAQGSQKPGQEAQELSPAQIAELTAGKIMDMPQYNMSGHDLRAFALDPVHTRLRQVMKG
;
A
#
# COMPACT_ATOMS: atom_id res chain seq x y z
N MET A 1 -10.10 17.99 -32.02
CA MET A 1 -9.48 17.55 -30.75
C MET A 1 -8.03 18.01 -30.78
N PRO A 2 -7.53 18.73 -29.76
CA PRO A 2 -6.12 19.05 -29.70
C PRO A 2 -5.31 17.75 -29.50
N PRO A 3 -4.13 17.62 -30.13
CA PRO A 3 -3.29 16.45 -29.94
C PRO A 3 -2.82 16.36 -28.48
N MET A 4 -2.90 15.16 -27.89
CA MET A 4 -2.30 14.93 -26.57
C MET A 4 -0.80 15.21 -26.64
N PRO A 5 -0.22 15.89 -25.63
CA PRO A 5 1.22 16.13 -25.59
C PRO A 5 1.95 14.78 -25.62
N GLN A 6 2.72 14.54 -26.67
CA GLN A 6 3.63 13.41 -26.75
C GLN A 6 4.69 13.62 -25.67
N CYS A 7 4.71 12.73 -24.67
CA CYS A 7 5.77 12.66 -23.68
C CYS A 7 7.04 12.23 -24.45
N GLN A 8 7.85 13.21 -24.88
CA GLN A 8 9.12 12.92 -25.52
C GLN A 8 10.00 12.23 -24.48
N ALA A 9 10.29 10.96 -24.72
CA ALA A 9 11.36 10.29 -24.00
C ALA A 9 12.63 11.09 -24.26
N ILE A 10 13.21 11.67 -23.21
CA ILE A 10 14.55 12.22 -23.27
C ILE A 10 15.47 11.04 -23.59
N SER A 11 15.76 10.83 -24.88
CA SER A 11 16.76 9.88 -25.34
C SER A 11 18.14 10.49 -25.13
N GLY A 12 18.47 10.77 -23.88
CA GLY A 12 19.84 10.97 -23.46
C GLY A 12 20.47 9.59 -23.33
N SER A 13 21.61 9.36 -24.00
CA SER A 13 22.43 8.18 -23.70
C SER A 13 22.63 8.12 -22.20
N ALA A 14 22.42 6.94 -21.60
CA ALA A 14 22.73 6.64 -20.22
C ALA A 14 24.25 6.77 -19.99
N ALA A 15 24.74 8.01 -19.96
CA ALA A 15 25.90 8.34 -19.18
C ALA A 15 25.48 8.09 -17.74
N GLU A 16 26.20 7.23 -17.05
CA GLU A 16 26.23 7.09 -15.60
C GLU A 16 26.50 8.49 -15.01
N ALA A 17 25.45 9.31 -14.92
CA ALA A 17 25.48 10.47 -14.06
C ALA A 17 25.70 9.89 -12.67
N ASP A 18 26.86 10.23 -12.08
CA ASP A 18 27.23 9.93 -10.71
C ASP A 18 25.96 9.90 -9.86
N LEU A 19 25.54 8.68 -9.47
CA LEU A 19 24.43 8.45 -8.59
C LEU A 19 24.82 9.09 -7.25
N ALA A 20 24.62 10.40 -7.13
CA ALA A 20 24.67 11.10 -5.86
C ALA A 20 23.91 10.22 -4.87
N ALA A 21 24.58 9.83 -3.79
CA ALA A 21 24.10 8.78 -2.89
C ALA A 21 22.61 9.00 -2.61
N SER A 22 21.78 8.06 -3.09
CA SER A 22 20.32 8.17 -2.93
C SER A 22 20.02 8.36 -1.46
N SER A 23 19.17 9.34 -1.12
CA SER A 23 18.81 9.53 0.27
C SER A 23 18.08 8.29 0.77
N PRO A 24 18.20 7.92 2.07
CA PRO A 24 17.53 6.74 2.61
C PRO A 24 15.99 6.81 2.52
N PHE A 25 15.46 7.99 2.19
CA PHE A 25 14.02 8.24 2.07
C PHE A 25 13.50 8.15 0.64
N ASP A 26 14.40 7.98 -0.34
CA ASP A 26 14.03 7.94 -1.74
C ASP A 26 13.25 6.66 -2.06
N VAL A 27 12.41 6.73 -3.09
CA VAL A 27 11.75 5.56 -3.67
C VAL A 27 12.45 5.30 -4.99
N CYS A 28 13.31 4.28 -5.03
CA CYS A 28 14.09 4.00 -6.22
C CYS A 28 13.32 3.11 -7.19
N ARG A 29 13.58 3.35 -8.48
CA ARG A 29 13.14 2.51 -9.58
C ARG A 29 11.62 2.31 -9.67
N LEU A 30 10.79 3.19 -9.11
CA LEU A 30 9.34 3.02 -9.08
C LEU A 30 8.78 2.89 -10.51
N ARG A 31 7.81 1.98 -10.67
CA ARG A 31 7.05 1.80 -11.91
C ARG A 31 5.57 1.60 -11.59
N VAL A 32 4.73 2.46 -12.17
CA VAL A 32 3.27 2.39 -12.05
C VAL A 32 2.68 2.09 -13.42
N LEU A 33 1.80 1.10 -13.47
CA LEU A 33 1.27 0.50 -14.69
C LEU A 33 -0.26 0.50 -14.66
N LEU A 34 -0.86 0.67 -15.83
CA LEU A 34 -2.30 0.54 -16.08
C LEU A 34 -2.54 -0.58 -17.10
N PRO A 35 -3.48 -1.49 -16.86
CA PRO A 35 -3.91 -2.44 -17.89
C PRO A 35 -4.44 -1.70 -19.13
N ALA A 36 -4.03 -2.13 -20.31
CA ALA A 36 -4.56 -1.65 -21.59
C ALA A 36 -5.58 -2.66 -22.15
N GLN A 37 -6.44 -2.20 -23.06
CA GLN A 37 -7.53 -3.02 -23.63
C GLN A 37 -7.05 -4.25 -24.40
N ASN A 38 -5.83 -4.21 -24.93
CA ASN A 38 -5.19 -5.30 -25.65
C ASN A 38 -4.48 -6.32 -24.74
N GLY A 39 -4.63 -6.22 -23.42
CA GLY A 39 -3.97 -7.08 -22.44
C GLY A 39 -2.54 -6.68 -22.06
N SER A 40 -1.94 -5.70 -22.75
CA SER A 40 -0.63 -5.14 -22.37
C SER A 40 -0.75 -4.14 -21.20
N PHE A 41 0.38 -3.63 -20.74
CA PHE A 41 0.43 -2.60 -19.70
C PHE A 41 0.95 -1.27 -20.24
N ARG A 42 0.21 -0.19 -19.99
CA ARG A 42 0.66 1.18 -20.22
C ARG A 42 1.29 1.73 -18.95
N ARG A 43 2.45 2.35 -19.08
CA ARG A 43 3.12 3.01 -17.97
C ARG A 43 2.55 4.42 -17.69
N LEU A 44 2.45 4.77 -16.41
CA LEU A 44 2.29 6.15 -15.97
C LEU A 44 3.65 6.82 -15.73
N CYS A 45 3.75 8.10 -16.02
CA CYS A 45 4.99 8.86 -15.88
C CYS A 45 4.85 9.86 -14.72
N PRO A 46 5.97 10.30 -14.10
CA PRO A 46 5.92 11.43 -13.19
C PRO A 46 5.25 12.62 -13.88
N GLY A 47 4.53 13.43 -13.09
CA GLY A 47 3.66 14.50 -13.59
C GLY A 47 2.23 14.07 -13.89
N ASP A 48 1.97 12.78 -14.15
CA ASP A 48 0.61 12.24 -14.11
C ASP A 48 0.10 12.30 -12.66
N ASP A 49 -1.13 12.78 -12.44
CA ASP A 49 -1.68 12.92 -11.08
C ASP A 49 -1.73 11.56 -10.36
N GLU A 50 -2.13 10.48 -11.05
CA GLU A 50 -2.16 9.13 -10.49
C GLU A 50 -0.76 8.61 -10.16
N PHE A 51 0.24 8.86 -11.02
CA PHE A 51 1.62 8.46 -10.73
C PHE A 51 2.15 9.17 -9.49
N ASP A 52 2.03 10.50 -9.44
CA ASP A 52 2.55 11.31 -8.34
C ASP A 52 1.90 10.92 -7.01
N CYS A 53 0.60 10.62 -7.04
CA CYS A 53 -0.10 10.06 -5.89
C CYS A 53 0.50 8.73 -5.48
N VAL A 54 0.59 7.74 -6.38
CA VAL A 54 1.13 6.40 -6.08
C VAL A 54 2.57 6.46 -5.58
N ALA A 55 3.41 7.34 -6.14
CA ALA A 55 4.77 7.55 -5.67
C ALA A 55 4.80 8.06 -4.22
N SER A 56 3.93 9.01 -3.88
CA SER A 56 3.83 9.54 -2.52
C SER A 56 3.25 8.50 -1.54
N LEU A 57 2.32 7.65 -1.99
CA LEU A 57 1.83 6.50 -1.23
C LEU A 57 2.97 5.52 -0.92
N ALA A 58 3.79 5.17 -1.92
CA ALA A 58 4.93 4.26 -1.75
C ALA A 58 5.95 4.81 -0.73
N SER A 59 6.26 6.10 -0.80
CA SER A 59 7.14 6.75 0.18
C SER A 59 6.57 6.67 1.60
N LEU A 60 5.29 6.97 1.81
CA LEU A 60 4.69 6.87 3.15
C LEU A 60 4.58 5.43 3.64
N ALA A 61 4.26 4.48 2.74
CA ALA A 61 4.20 3.07 3.09
C ALA A 61 5.55 2.56 3.63
N LEU A 62 6.66 2.93 2.98
CA LEU A 62 8.00 2.58 3.47
C LEU A 62 8.34 3.28 4.77
N ASP A 63 8.06 4.58 4.89
CA ASP A 63 8.27 5.33 6.13
C ASP A 63 7.48 4.70 7.31
N LEU A 64 6.26 4.22 7.07
CA LEU A 64 5.45 3.48 8.04
C LEU A 64 6.11 2.15 8.44
N LEU A 65 6.61 1.38 7.46
CA LEU A 65 7.26 0.10 7.72
C LEU A 65 8.57 0.24 8.50
N GLU A 66 9.32 1.31 8.24
CA GLU A 66 10.62 1.63 8.85
C GLU A 66 10.52 2.28 10.23
N CYS A 67 9.32 2.69 10.66
CA CYS A 67 9.16 3.27 12.00
C CYS A 67 9.39 2.21 13.09
N LYS A 68 9.88 2.64 14.26
CA LYS A 68 10.27 1.74 15.37
C LYS A 68 9.17 0.73 15.75
N SER A 69 7.92 1.18 15.84
CA SER A 69 6.80 0.29 16.17
C SER A 69 6.51 -0.75 15.10
N SER A 70 6.68 -0.37 13.82
CA SER A 70 6.52 -1.32 12.72
C SER A 70 7.67 -2.33 12.69
N ILE A 71 8.90 -1.92 12.97
CA ILE A 71 10.02 -2.88 13.12
C ILE A 71 9.69 -3.91 14.20
N LEU A 72 9.15 -3.50 15.36
CA LEU A 72 8.70 -4.45 16.38
C LEU A 72 7.57 -5.38 15.90
N ALA A 73 6.63 -4.86 15.12
CA ALA A 73 5.56 -5.67 14.51
C ALA A 73 6.13 -6.70 13.52
N LEU A 74 7.09 -6.30 12.68
CA LEU A 74 7.78 -7.18 11.74
C LEU A 74 8.64 -8.23 12.46
N LYS A 75 9.28 -7.89 13.59
CA LYS A 75 9.99 -8.88 14.43
C LYS A 75 9.02 -9.95 14.93
N ALA A 76 7.84 -9.55 15.42
CA ALA A 76 6.83 -10.51 15.87
C ALA A 76 6.35 -11.42 14.72
N ILE A 77 6.06 -10.84 13.54
CA ILE A 77 5.68 -11.62 12.34
C ILE A 77 6.79 -12.59 11.96
N THR A 78 8.06 -12.16 11.98
CA THR A 78 9.20 -13.02 11.63
C THR A 78 9.30 -14.23 12.56
N ARG A 79 9.11 -14.03 13.88
CA ARG A 79 9.05 -15.14 14.84
C ARG A 79 7.91 -16.09 14.53
N ASP A 80 6.74 -15.58 14.19
CA ASP A 80 5.57 -16.40 13.91
C ASP A 80 5.74 -17.21 12.62
N VAL A 81 6.33 -16.62 11.58
CA VAL A 81 6.72 -17.34 10.34
C VAL A 81 7.79 -18.40 10.64
N ALA A 82 8.85 -18.06 11.37
CA ALA A 82 9.94 -18.99 11.67
C ALA A 82 9.47 -20.22 12.46
N LYS A 83 8.48 -20.08 13.35
CA LYS A 83 7.89 -21.21 14.09
C LYS A 83 7.18 -22.23 13.20
N VAL A 84 6.63 -21.80 12.06
CA VAL A 84 5.78 -22.63 11.19
C VAL A 84 6.47 -23.06 9.91
N SER A 85 7.56 -22.39 9.53
CA SER A 85 8.35 -22.68 8.32
C SER A 85 9.70 -23.32 8.65
N LEU A 86 9.68 -24.40 9.44
CA LEU A 86 10.89 -25.11 9.90
C LEU A 86 11.67 -25.77 8.75
N GLU A 87 11.04 -25.94 7.60
CA GLU A 87 11.63 -26.43 6.35
C GLU A 87 12.56 -25.41 5.68
N VAL A 88 12.39 -24.11 5.94
CA VAL A 88 13.21 -23.04 5.35
C VAL A 88 14.54 -22.94 6.13
N PRO A 89 15.70 -23.27 5.52
CA PRO A 89 16.97 -23.36 6.25
C PRO A 89 17.37 -22.07 6.97
N GLY A 90 17.11 -20.90 6.37
CA GLY A 90 17.44 -19.60 6.97
C GLY A 90 16.54 -19.19 8.14
N LEU A 91 15.39 -19.83 8.30
CA LEU A 91 14.48 -19.58 9.43
C LEU A 91 14.63 -20.62 10.54
N ARG A 92 15.15 -21.80 10.19
CA ARG A 92 15.46 -22.86 11.14
C ARG A 92 16.56 -22.39 12.09
N ASN A 93 16.23 -22.32 13.38
CA ASN A 93 17.13 -21.82 14.45
C ASN A 93 17.46 -20.33 14.33
N LEU A 94 16.58 -19.52 13.74
CA LEU A 94 16.76 -18.07 13.68
C LEU A 94 16.89 -17.49 15.10
N GLU A 95 18.03 -16.85 15.40
CA GLU A 95 18.25 -16.21 16.70
C GLU A 95 17.63 -14.81 16.75
N GLU A 96 17.20 -14.38 17.93
CA GLU A 96 16.54 -13.08 18.13
C GLU A 96 17.39 -11.89 17.64
N LYS A 97 18.71 -11.99 17.77
CA LYS A 97 19.66 -10.94 17.36
C LYS A 97 19.72 -10.76 15.83
N ASP A 98 19.35 -11.79 15.07
CA ASP A 98 19.45 -11.82 13.61
C ASP A 98 18.15 -11.38 12.93
N ILE A 99 17.02 -11.35 13.65
CA ILE A 99 15.71 -10.96 13.10
C ILE A 99 15.72 -9.52 12.55
N GLU A 100 16.27 -8.57 13.30
CA GLU A 100 16.26 -7.16 12.90
C GLU A 100 17.15 -6.87 11.69
N PRO A 101 18.40 -7.38 11.61
CA PRO A 101 19.18 -7.34 10.38
C PRO A 101 18.44 -7.86 9.14
N ILE A 102 17.71 -8.98 9.24
CA ILE A 102 16.91 -9.55 8.15
C ILE A 102 15.79 -8.59 7.70
N ILE A 103 15.12 -7.94 8.66
CA ILE A 103 14.09 -6.93 8.35
C ILE A 103 14.72 -5.73 7.63
N LEU A 104 15.87 -5.25 8.08
CA LEU A 104 16.57 -4.13 7.46
C LEU A 104 17.07 -4.46 6.05
N GLU A 105 17.53 -5.70 5.83
CA GLU A 105 17.88 -6.20 4.49
C GLU A 105 16.68 -6.16 3.55
N TYR A 106 15.52 -6.65 3.99
CA TYR A 106 14.28 -6.59 3.23
C TYR A 106 13.88 -5.15 2.90
N LEU A 107 13.85 -4.25 3.89
CA LEU A 107 13.47 -2.85 3.68
C LEU A 107 14.43 -2.15 2.72
N GLY A 108 15.73 -2.42 2.83
CA GLY A 108 16.75 -1.95 1.89
C GLY A 108 16.51 -2.46 0.46
N ALA A 109 16.16 -3.74 0.30
CA ALA A 109 15.83 -4.31 -1.01
C ALA A 109 14.60 -3.65 -1.64
N ILE A 110 13.53 -3.43 -0.87
CA ILE A 110 12.33 -2.74 -1.36
C ILE A 110 12.61 -1.28 -1.72
N ARG A 111 13.40 -0.56 -0.91
CA ARG A 111 13.79 0.84 -1.19
C ARG A 111 14.56 0.96 -2.50
N THR A 112 15.46 0.01 -2.78
CA THR A 112 16.35 0.03 -3.95
C THR A 112 15.68 -0.48 -5.22
N SER A 113 14.73 -1.41 -5.10
CA SER A 113 13.99 -1.95 -6.24
C SER A 113 12.51 -2.16 -5.89
N PHE A 114 11.74 -1.07 -5.82
CA PHE A 114 10.34 -1.15 -5.40
C PHE A 114 9.52 -2.05 -6.34
N PRO A 115 8.64 -2.95 -5.83
CA PRO A 115 7.80 -3.81 -6.66
C PRO A 115 6.99 -3.06 -7.71
N HIS A 116 6.54 -3.75 -8.76
CA HIS A 116 5.64 -3.12 -9.72
C HIS A 116 4.29 -2.80 -9.09
N VAL A 117 3.78 -1.60 -9.35
CA VAL A 117 2.43 -1.20 -8.93
C VAL A 117 1.53 -1.17 -10.15
N VAL A 118 0.51 -2.02 -10.18
CA VAL A 118 -0.55 -2.03 -11.19
C VAL A 118 -1.77 -1.33 -10.61
N VAL A 119 -2.31 -0.34 -11.29
CA VAL A 119 -3.54 0.35 -10.90
C VAL A 119 -4.69 -0.17 -11.75
N SER A 120 -5.61 -0.89 -11.13
CA SER A 120 -6.62 -1.68 -11.85
C SER A 120 -7.88 -1.87 -11.00
N ASN A 121 -9.05 -1.94 -11.65
CA ASN A 121 -10.30 -2.44 -11.05
C ASN A 121 -10.66 -3.82 -11.57
N GLN A 122 -9.85 -4.37 -12.48
CA GLN A 122 -10.08 -5.70 -13.01
C GLN A 122 -9.81 -6.74 -11.92
N HIS A 123 -10.12 -7.99 -12.22
CA HIS A 123 -9.59 -9.12 -11.47
C HIS A 123 -9.97 -9.22 -9.98
N GLY A 124 -11.18 -8.76 -9.64
CA GLY A 124 -11.69 -8.82 -8.27
C GLY A 124 -11.13 -7.75 -7.35
N MET A 125 -10.58 -6.69 -7.93
CA MET A 125 -10.19 -5.48 -7.20
C MET A 125 -11.37 -4.57 -6.87
N GLU A 126 -12.54 -4.75 -7.50
CA GLU A 126 -13.72 -3.87 -7.34
C GLU A 126 -14.17 -3.69 -5.88
N GLY A 127 -13.94 -4.68 -5.00
CA GLY A 127 -14.24 -4.62 -3.57
C GLY A 127 -13.02 -4.65 -2.64
N LYS A 128 -11.81 -4.48 -3.18
CA LYS A 128 -10.54 -4.54 -2.43
C LYS A 128 -9.76 -3.23 -2.61
N ASN A 129 -8.98 -2.84 -1.61
CA ASN A 129 -8.13 -1.65 -1.72
C ASN A 129 -6.81 -1.97 -2.45
N GLY A 130 -6.25 -3.15 -2.16
CA GLY A 130 -4.97 -3.63 -2.64
C GLY A 130 -4.95 -5.16 -2.72
N ARG A 131 -3.96 -5.70 -3.45
CA ARG A 131 -3.60 -7.12 -3.49
C ARG A 131 -2.14 -7.27 -3.88
N THR A 132 -1.50 -8.34 -3.44
CA THR A 132 -0.16 -8.74 -3.86
C THR A 132 -0.20 -10.05 -4.65
N HIS A 133 0.49 -10.08 -5.78
CA HIS A 133 0.78 -11.26 -6.57
C HIS A 133 2.27 -11.62 -6.41
N LYS A 134 2.58 -12.90 -6.19
CA LYS A 134 3.91 -13.37 -5.78
C LYS A 134 4.45 -14.42 -6.73
N LYS A 135 5.77 -14.53 -6.79
CA LYS A 135 6.50 -15.56 -7.53
C LYS A 135 7.60 -16.14 -6.65
N ASP A 136 7.91 -17.41 -6.85
CA ASP A 136 9.06 -18.06 -6.23
C ASP A 136 10.35 -17.28 -6.49
N CYS A 137 11.19 -17.15 -5.46
CA CYS A 137 12.45 -16.40 -5.49
C CYS A 137 13.55 -17.15 -4.72
N GLN A 138 13.77 -18.42 -5.06
CA GLN A 138 14.62 -19.34 -4.30
C GLN A 138 16.09 -18.89 -4.22
N ASP A 139 16.64 -18.34 -5.31
CA ASP A 139 18.07 -18.00 -5.38
C ASP A 139 18.38 -16.62 -4.78
N THR A 140 17.68 -15.60 -5.28
CA THR A 140 17.88 -14.20 -4.88
C THR A 140 16.54 -13.50 -4.86
N PHE A 141 16.28 -12.74 -3.79
CA PHE A 141 15.10 -11.89 -3.75
C PHE A 141 15.38 -10.55 -4.39
N GLU A 142 14.73 -10.33 -5.53
CA GLU A 142 14.63 -9.05 -6.17
C GLU A 142 13.13 -8.69 -6.24
N PRO A 143 12.69 -7.59 -5.58
CA PRO A 143 11.25 -7.38 -5.39
C PRO A 143 10.42 -7.19 -6.67
N LYS A 144 10.99 -6.62 -7.75
CA LYS A 144 10.25 -6.39 -9.01
C LYS A 144 9.92 -7.68 -9.76
N SER A 145 10.82 -8.65 -9.67
CA SER A 145 10.70 -9.97 -10.29
C SER A 145 10.02 -10.97 -9.36
N ALA A 146 10.02 -10.70 -8.05
CA ALA A 146 9.37 -11.55 -7.06
C ALA A 146 7.88 -11.20 -6.85
N ALA A 147 7.47 -9.94 -7.05
CA ALA A 147 6.10 -9.52 -6.73
C ALA A 147 5.56 -8.35 -7.56
N VAL A 148 4.22 -8.32 -7.64
CA VAL A 148 3.43 -7.22 -8.18
C VAL A 148 2.39 -6.82 -7.15
N ILE A 149 2.25 -5.52 -6.90
CA ILE A 149 1.18 -4.97 -6.08
C ILE A 149 0.10 -4.40 -7.00
N GLU A 150 -1.13 -4.81 -6.82
CA GLU A 150 -2.30 -4.25 -7.49
C GLU A 150 -3.04 -3.30 -6.54
N LEU A 151 -3.29 -2.08 -6.97
CA LEU A 151 -4.10 -1.08 -6.26
C LEU A 151 -5.40 -0.82 -7.00
N ASN A 152 -6.48 -0.59 -6.25
CA ASN A 152 -7.78 -0.27 -6.81
C ASN A 152 -7.77 1.05 -7.60
N ALA A 153 -8.06 0.97 -8.91
CA ALA A 153 -8.05 2.13 -9.79
C ALA A 153 -9.08 3.18 -9.43
N THR A 154 -10.25 2.80 -8.90
CA THR A 154 -11.26 3.77 -8.44
C THR A 154 -10.72 4.61 -7.29
N LEU A 155 -10.07 4.00 -6.29
CA LEU A 155 -9.51 4.74 -5.15
C LEU A 155 -8.33 5.62 -5.55
N VAL A 156 -7.43 5.14 -6.41
CA VAL A 156 -6.32 5.95 -6.93
C VAL A 156 -6.85 7.15 -7.72
N LYS A 157 -7.87 6.93 -8.55
CA LYS A 157 -8.53 8.01 -9.29
C LYS A 157 -9.20 9.02 -8.36
N TRP A 158 -9.90 8.58 -7.31
CA TRP A 158 -10.50 9.50 -6.34
C TRP A 158 -9.45 10.34 -5.61
N LEU A 159 -8.29 9.75 -5.31
CA LEU A 159 -7.16 10.48 -4.72
C LEU A 159 -6.62 11.55 -5.70
N ALA A 160 -6.43 11.20 -6.97
CA ALA A 160 -6.04 12.13 -8.03
C ALA A 160 -7.07 13.25 -8.27
N ASP A 161 -8.37 12.92 -8.26
CA ASP A 161 -9.45 13.90 -8.36
C ASP A 161 -9.46 14.83 -7.14
N ALA A 162 -9.21 14.31 -5.94
CA ALA A 162 -9.10 15.10 -4.71
C ALA A 162 -7.92 16.07 -4.78
N LEU A 163 -6.77 15.62 -5.30
CA LEU A 163 -5.59 16.43 -5.57
C LEU A 163 -5.91 17.59 -6.54
N THR A 164 -6.54 17.29 -7.67
CA THR A 164 -6.89 18.30 -8.68
C THR A 164 -7.92 19.30 -8.16
N ASN A 165 -8.92 18.84 -7.39
CA ASN A 165 -9.86 19.74 -6.72
C ASN A 165 -9.18 20.61 -5.66
N MET A 166 -8.22 20.08 -4.91
CA MET A 166 -7.47 20.85 -3.93
C MET A 166 -6.63 21.94 -4.60
N ARG A 167 -5.94 21.63 -5.72
CA ARG A 167 -5.18 22.62 -6.50
C ARG A 167 -6.04 23.72 -7.11
N SER A 168 -7.23 23.38 -7.61
CA SER A 168 -8.11 24.33 -8.31
C SER A 168 -9.00 25.16 -7.39
N LYS A 169 -9.53 24.55 -6.31
CA LYS A 169 -10.53 25.18 -5.44
C LYS A 169 -10.00 25.52 -4.04
N GLY A 170 -8.90 24.89 -3.60
CA GLY A 170 -8.32 25.12 -2.28
C GLY A 170 -9.25 24.79 -1.10
N SER A 171 -10.31 24.01 -1.30
CA SER A 171 -11.31 23.80 -0.25
C SER A 171 -10.79 22.89 0.88
N ALA A 172 -11.16 23.19 2.13
CA ALA A 172 -10.84 22.35 3.28
C ALA A 172 -11.39 20.91 3.12
N LYS A 173 -12.55 20.77 2.46
CA LYS A 173 -13.15 19.47 2.15
C LYS A 173 -12.27 18.64 1.20
N SER A 174 -11.77 19.25 0.12
CA SER A 174 -10.87 18.59 -0.84
C SER A 174 -9.55 18.18 -0.19
N THR A 175 -8.98 19.07 0.63
CA THR A 175 -7.75 18.80 1.39
C THR A 175 -7.94 17.60 2.31
N ARG A 176 -9.02 17.59 3.09
CA ARG A 176 -9.34 16.49 4.01
C ARG A 176 -9.54 15.17 3.26
N ARG A 177 -10.27 15.20 2.15
CA ARG A 177 -10.50 14.03 1.30
C ARG A 177 -9.19 13.46 0.77
N PHE A 178 -8.33 14.30 0.21
CA PHE A 178 -7.00 13.90 -0.26
C PHE A 178 -6.20 13.23 0.85
N ARG A 179 -6.10 13.86 2.02
CA ARG A 179 -5.32 13.36 3.16
C ARG A 179 -5.85 12.03 3.72
N THR A 180 -7.16 11.87 3.84
CA THR A 180 -7.75 10.60 4.30
C THR A 180 -7.48 9.47 3.31
N LEU A 181 -7.71 9.69 2.02
CA LEU A 181 -7.46 8.70 0.96
C LEU A 181 -5.97 8.35 0.88
N HIS A 182 -5.10 9.36 0.99
CA HIS A 182 -3.64 9.19 0.95
C HIS A 182 -3.16 8.29 2.09
N LEU A 183 -3.57 8.60 3.33
CA LEU A 183 -3.19 7.77 4.47
C LEU A 183 -3.72 6.34 4.32
N ARG A 184 -4.98 6.17 3.93
CA ARG A 184 -5.57 4.83 3.75
C ARG A 184 -4.79 4.01 2.73
N LEU A 185 -4.59 4.55 1.54
CA LEU A 185 -3.91 3.82 0.47
C LEU A 185 -2.43 3.58 0.79
N SER A 186 -1.79 4.45 1.57
CA SER A 186 -0.42 4.23 2.07
C SER A 186 -0.37 3.06 3.05
N ILE A 187 -1.35 2.96 3.95
CA ILE A 187 -1.49 1.80 4.86
C ILE A 187 -1.79 0.53 4.07
N THR A 188 -2.67 0.60 3.05
CA THR A 188 -2.91 -0.52 2.14
C THR A 188 -1.63 -0.96 1.43
N LEU A 189 -0.81 -0.03 0.93
CA LEU A 189 0.43 -0.37 0.26
C LEU A 189 1.46 -0.96 1.22
N ALA A 190 1.55 -0.44 2.45
CA ALA A 190 2.39 -1.04 3.51
C ALA A 190 1.92 -2.45 3.89
N HIS A 191 0.61 -2.65 3.99
CA HIS A 191 -0.01 -3.96 4.21
C HIS A 191 0.39 -4.95 3.12
N GLU A 192 0.30 -4.56 1.84
CA GLU A 192 0.70 -5.42 0.72
C GLU A 192 2.20 -5.73 0.75
N LEU A 193 3.04 -4.76 1.10
CA LEU A 193 4.47 -4.98 1.30
C LEU A 193 4.74 -6.01 2.41
N VAL A 194 3.96 -6.08 3.49
CA VAL A 194 4.12 -7.12 4.52
C VAL A 194 3.88 -8.53 3.96
N HIS A 195 2.94 -8.70 3.01
CA HIS A 195 2.78 -9.99 2.32
C HIS A 195 4.03 -10.35 1.50
N ILE A 196 4.70 -9.36 0.91
CA ILE A 196 5.99 -9.52 0.23
C ILE A 196 7.12 -9.79 1.24
N PHE A 197 7.06 -9.25 2.45
CA PHE A 197 8.01 -9.60 3.50
C PHE A 197 7.93 -11.07 3.88
N VAL A 198 6.73 -11.65 3.97
CA VAL A 198 6.59 -13.10 4.18
C VAL A 198 7.20 -13.88 3.01
N LEU A 199 6.99 -13.45 1.76
CA LEU A 199 7.67 -14.02 0.59
C LEU A 199 9.20 -13.93 0.72
N PHE A 200 9.73 -12.79 1.18
CA PHE A 200 11.16 -12.62 1.43
C PHE A 200 11.67 -13.65 2.45
N LEU A 201 10.95 -13.90 3.53
CA LEU A 201 11.38 -14.88 4.55
C LEU A 201 11.35 -16.32 4.04
N VAL A 202 10.29 -16.72 3.33
CA VAL A 202 10.08 -18.13 2.95
C VAL A 202 10.58 -18.50 1.55
N ARG A 203 10.83 -17.50 0.70
CA ARG A 203 11.28 -17.60 -0.71
C ARG A 203 10.34 -18.36 -1.66
N ILE A 204 9.16 -18.76 -1.18
CA ILE A 204 8.12 -19.48 -1.93
C ILE A 204 6.96 -18.52 -2.20
N GLY A 205 6.59 -18.41 -3.48
CA GLY A 205 5.52 -17.60 -4.05
C GLY A 205 4.12 -18.10 -3.73
N SER A 206 3.87 -18.57 -2.51
CA SER A 206 2.50 -18.90 -2.09
C SER A 206 1.67 -17.62 -2.02
N GLU A 207 0.50 -17.64 -2.66
CA GLU A 207 -0.44 -16.52 -2.64
C GLU A 207 -0.78 -16.12 -1.19
N HIS A 208 -0.93 -17.12 -0.33
CA HIS A 208 -1.34 -16.95 1.05
C HIS A 208 -0.16 -17.01 2.02
N THR A 209 -0.28 -16.25 3.11
CA THR A 209 0.65 -16.36 4.23
C THR A 209 0.24 -17.51 5.14
N PRO A 210 1.13 -18.06 5.99
CA PRO A 210 0.74 -19.13 6.91
C PRO A 210 -0.43 -18.69 7.81
N PRO A 211 -1.42 -19.57 8.11
CA PRO A 211 -2.64 -19.20 8.84
C PRO A 211 -2.38 -18.64 10.24
N GLN A 212 -1.26 -18.99 10.86
CA GLN A 212 -0.81 -18.47 12.16
C GLN A 212 -0.41 -17.00 12.10
N VAL A 213 -0.09 -16.50 10.90
CA VAL A 213 0.23 -15.09 10.63
C VAL A 213 -1.02 -14.39 10.13
N SER A 214 -2.02 -14.30 11.01
CA SER A 214 -3.29 -13.65 10.71
C SER A 214 -3.78 -12.84 11.92
N PHE A 215 -4.79 -12.01 11.70
CA PHE A 215 -5.50 -11.29 12.75
C PHE A 215 -7.00 -11.54 12.60
N GLY A 216 -7.68 -11.94 13.68
CA GLY A 216 -9.13 -12.11 13.70
C GLY A 216 -9.67 -13.08 12.64
N PRO A 217 -10.90 -12.84 12.15
CA PRO A 217 -11.56 -13.71 11.18
C PRO A 217 -11.05 -13.50 9.74
N PHE A 218 -9.95 -12.78 9.55
CA PHE A 218 -9.45 -12.41 8.22
C PHE A 218 -8.55 -13.47 7.60
N GLY A 219 -8.23 -14.55 8.33
CA GLY A 219 -7.66 -15.78 7.80
C GLY A 219 -8.64 -16.96 7.82
N THR A 220 -8.24 -18.05 7.20
CA THR A 220 -8.90 -19.35 7.31
C THR A 220 -7.99 -20.33 8.06
N ARG A 221 -8.42 -21.59 8.20
CA ARG A 221 -7.55 -22.66 8.72
C ARG A 221 -6.32 -22.92 7.85
N THR A 222 -6.33 -22.46 6.60
CA THR A 222 -5.28 -22.71 5.60
C THR A 222 -4.66 -21.44 5.05
N VAL A 223 -5.22 -20.26 5.35
CA VAL A 223 -4.82 -18.98 4.76
C VAL A 223 -4.63 -17.94 5.85
N GLY A 224 -3.43 -17.34 5.92
CA GLY A 224 -3.13 -16.21 6.78
C GLY A 224 -3.32 -14.86 6.11
N GLU A 225 -3.28 -13.80 6.90
CA GLU A 225 -3.41 -12.41 6.47
C GLU A 225 -2.34 -11.56 7.19
N SER A 226 -1.10 -11.63 6.67
CA SER A 226 0.04 -11.00 7.33
C SER A 226 -0.04 -9.48 7.41
N GLY A 227 -0.67 -8.83 6.43
CA GLY A 227 -0.89 -7.39 6.45
C GLY A 227 -1.83 -6.95 7.57
N ARG A 228 -2.91 -7.69 7.85
CA ARG A 228 -3.79 -7.47 9.01
C ARG A 228 -3.10 -7.79 10.32
N SER A 229 -2.25 -8.83 10.35
CA SER A 229 -1.41 -9.10 11.53
C SER A 229 -0.49 -7.91 11.83
N TRP A 230 0.13 -7.32 10.80
CA TRP A 230 0.92 -6.10 10.95
C TRP A 230 0.08 -4.90 11.40
N GLU A 231 -1.06 -4.63 10.75
CA GLU A 231 -1.98 -3.56 11.16
C GLU A 231 -2.36 -3.70 12.65
N SER A 232 -2.70 -4.92 13.09
CA SER A 232 -3.10 -5.17 14.48
C SER A 232 -2.00 -4.89 15.49
N LYS A 233 -0.74 -5.20 15.14
CA LYS A 233 0.41 -4.97 16.01
C LYS A 233 0.82 -3.50 16.03
N LEU A 234 0.66 -2.80 14.90
CA LEU A 234 1.03 -1.39 14.78
C LEU A 234 -0.05 -0.45 15.34
N PHE A 235 -1.31 -0.73 15.03
CA PHE A 235 -2.46 0.13 15.32
C PHE A 235 -3.39 -0.41 16.42
N GLY A 236 -3.21 -1.65 16.87
CA GLY A 236 -4.10 -2.30 17.85
C GLY A 236 -5.37 -2.90 17.27
N GLY A 237 -5.52 -2.85 15.95
CA GLY A 237 -6.67 -3.35 15.22
C GLY A 237 -6.42 -3.26 13.72
N TYR A 238 -7.46 -3.36 12.92
CA TYR A 238 -7.36 -3.17 11.48
C TYR A 238 -7.95 -1.82 11.06
N ILE A 239 -7.48 -1.27 9.95
CA ILE A 239 -8.01 -0.02 9.41
C ILE A 239 -9.19 -0.34 8.48
N ASP A 240 -10.32 0.30 8.74
CA ASP A 240 -11.48 0.33 7.84
C ASP A 240 -11.68 1.74 7.28
N MET A 241 -12.18 1.82 6.04
CA MET A 241 -12.51 3.09 5.37
C MET A 241 -13.90 3.00 4.78
N ARG A 242 -14.69 4.05 5.02
CA ARG A 242 -16.07 4.20 4.54
C ARG A 242 -16.31 5.64 4.14
N HIS A 243 -17.35 5.94 3.37
CA HIS A 243 -17.72 7.33 3.10
C HIS A 243 -18.96 7.75 3.90
N ASN A 244 -19.04 9.03 4.26
CA ASN A 244 -20.24 9.60 4.85
C ASN A 244 -21.24 10.01 3.75
N THR A 245 -22.40 10.49 4.17
CA THR A 245 -23.47 11.00 3.29
C THR A 245 -23.06 12.16 2.38
N GLU A 246 -21.93 12.82 2.67
CA GLU A 246 -21.38 13.90 1.84
C GLU A 246 -20.28 13.43 0.88
N GLY A 247 -20.06 12.11 0.79
CA GLY A 247 -19.00 11.49 -0.02
C GLY A 247 -17.59 11.75 0.51
N ILE A 248 -17.45 12.07 1.81
CA ILE A 248 -16.15 12.24 2.48
C ILE A 248 -15.77 10.93 3.16
N GLU A 249 -14.59 10.44 2.85
CA GLU A 249 -14.01 9.26 3.43
C GLU A 249 -13.70 9.47 4.92
N ALA A 250 -14.09 8.51 5.73
CA ALA A 250 -13.77 8.38 7.13
C ALA A 250 -13.00 7.07 7.32
N ILE A 251 -11.94 7.14 8.12
CA ILE A 251 -11.16 5.96 8.51
C ILE A 251 -11.40 5.67 9.99
N ALA A 252 -11.42 4.38 10.32
CA ALA A 252 -11.56 3.90 11.69
C ALA A 252 -10.55 2.80 12.00
N PHE A 253 -10.10 2.76 13.25
CA PHE A 253 -9.51 1.56 13.84
C PHE A 253 -10.65 0.62 14.20
N CYS A 254 -10.54 -0.64 13.85
CA CYS A 254 -11.53 -1.66 14.16
C CYS A 254 -10.87 -2.79 14.94
N ASP A 255 -11.50 -3.22 16.03
CA ASP A 255 -11.01 -4.36 16.78
C ASP A 255 -11.19 -5.69 16.01
N GLU A 256 -10.58 -6.74 16.54
CA GLU A 256 -10.64 -8.09 15.98
C GLU A 256 -12.07 -8.61 15.80
N THR A 257 -12.94 -8.27 16.73
CA THR A 257 -14.33 -8.76 16.79
C THR A 257 -15.28 -7.97 15.88
N LYS A 258 -14.79 -6.87 15.28
CA LYS A 258 -15.59 -5.86 14.57
C LYS A 258 -16.67 -5.25 15.44
N GLN A 259 -16.62 -5.42 16.77
CA GLN A 259 -17.63 -4.89 17.68
C GLN A 259 -17.36 -3.43 17.98
N ASN A 260 -16.11 -2.98 17.94
CA ASN A 260 -15.74 -1.60 18.16
C ASN A 260 -14.97 -1.02 16.97
N CYS A 261 -15.42 0.16 16.53
CA CYS A 261 -14.78 0.99 15.53
C CYS A 261 -14.54 2.38 16.12
N TRP A 262 -13.32 2.90 16.02
CA TRP A 262 -12.96 4.23 16.49
C TRP A 262 -12.57 5.11 15.33
N ARG A 263 -13.38 6.13 15.05
CA ARG A 263 -13.09 7.07 13.96
C ARG A 263 -11.85 7.89 14.29
N ILE A 264 -10.88 7.88 13.39
CA ILE A 264 -9.58 8.55 13.57
C ILE A 264 -9.76 10.06 13.42
N LYS A 265 -9.18 10.84 14.34
CA LYS A 265 -9.18 12.32 14.23
C LYS A 265 -8.32 12.79 13.06
N THR A 266 -8.75 13.86 12.42
CA THR A 266 -7.98 14.50 11.35
C THR A 266 -6.56 14.88 11.77
N VAL A 267 -6.35 15.35 13.02
CA VAL A 267 -4.99 15.68 13.51
C VAL A 267 -4.06 14.48 13.54
N VAL A 268 -4.58 13.27 13.82
CA VAL A 268 -3.78 12.04 13.78
C VAL A 268 -3.44 11.70 12.34
N ILE A 269 -4.39 11.87 11.42
CA ILE A 269 -4.17 11.67 9.97
C ILE A 269 -3.06 12.61 9.47
N ASP A 270 -3.21 13.91 9.74
CA ASP A 270 -2.27 14.95 9.33
C ASP A 270 -0.87 14.66 9.90
N ASP A 271 -0.78 14.27 11.16
CA ASP A 271 0.50 13.98 11.80
C ASP A 271 1.17 12.70 11.28
N LEU A 272 0.39 11.66 10.98
CA LEU A 272 0.93 10.44 10.34
C LEU A 272 1.44 10.75 8.94
N LEU A 273 0.70 11.56 8.15
CA LEU A 273 1.19 12.10 6.88
C LEU A 273 2.44 12.98 7.08
N GLY A 274 2.55 13.68 8.20
CA GLY A 274 3.73 14.45 8.59
C GLY A 274 4.89 13.62 9.17
N ARG A 275 4.77 12.28 9.21
CA ARG A 275 5.78 11.36 9.78
C ARG A 275 6.06 11.64 11.26
N HIS A 276 5.11 12.21 11.99
CA HIS A 276 5.18 12.36 13.45
C HIS A 276 4.87 11.03 14.15
N PHE A 277 5.46 9.92 13.69
CA PHE A 277 5.18 8.58 14.19
C PHE A 277 5.48 8.43 15.67
N ASN A 278 6.55 9.02 16.18
CA ASN A 278 6.89 8.94 17.61
C ASN A 278 5.80 9.50 18.54
N ARG A 279 4.92 10.38 18.02
CA ARG A 279 3.78 10.91 18.77
C ARG A 279 2.65 9.89 18.90
N TRP A 280 2.42 9.10 17.85
CA TRP A 280 1.23 8.25 17.74
C TRP A 280 1.56 6.75 17.80
N LEU A 281 2.57 6.30 17.05
CA LEU A 281 3.04 4.92 16.98
C LEU A 281 4.19 4.74 17.98
N GLN A 282 3.87 4.67 19.27
CA GLN A 282 4.88 4.43 20.30
C GLN A 282 5.30 2.95 20.33
N PRO A 283 6.59 2.62 20.51
CA PRO A 283 7.06 1.24 20.50
C PRO A 283 6.35 0.38 21.57
N GLY A 284 5.75 -0.72 21.15
CA GLY A 284 5.07 -1.66 22.06
C GLY A 284 3.71 -1.19 22.59
N VAL A 285 3.25 0.00 22.21
CA VAL A 285 1.93 0.53 22.60
C VAL A 285 1.10 0.73 21.34
N PRO A 286 0.16 -0.19 21.04
CA PRO A 286 -0.73 -0.02 19.90
C PRO A 286 -1.60 1.23 20.07
N LEU A 287 -2.06 1.82 18.95
CA LEU A 287 -2.93 3.00 19.01
C LEU A 287 -4.22 2.73 19.77
N SER A 288 -4.81 1.53 19.67
CA SER A 288 -5.93 1.11 20.51
C SER A 288 -5.50 0.15 21.61
N ASP A 289 -5.79 0.49 22.86
CA ASP A 289 -5.73 -0.42 23.99
C ASP A 289 -7.13 -1.07 24.19
N LYS A 290 -7.15 -2.34 24.60
CA LYS A 290 -8.36 -3.15 24.74
C LYS A 290 -9.25 -2.69 25.91
N GLU A 291 -8.68 -2.05 26.93
CA GLU A 291 -9.37 -1.75 28.19
C GLU A 291 -9.67 -0.26 28.39
N GLU A 292 -8.72 0.62 28.06
CA GLU A 292 -8.92 2.06 28.01
C GLU A 292 -8.38 2.63 26.69
N TYR A 293 -9.28 3.19 25.88
CA TYR A 293 -8.98 4.29 24.97
C TYR A 293 -8.36 3.99 23.59
N PRO A 294 -8.32 5.04 22.72
CA PRO A 294 -7.12 5.92 22.66
C PRO A 294 -7.34 7.37 23.15
N LYS A 295 -6.61 7.83 24.18
CA LYS A 295 -6.76 9.16 24.80
C LYS A 295 -6.53 10.25 23.76
N GLY A 296 -7.62 10.84 23.27
CA GLY A 296 -7.58 11.99 22.39
C GLY A 296 -7.26 11.71 20.92
N GLN A 297 -7.27 10.46 20.44
CA GLN A 297 -6.93 10.12 19.04
C GLN A 297 -8.16 9.83 18.16
N ALA A 298 -9.28 9.45 18.78
CA ALA A 298 -10.54 9.16 18.10
C ALA A 298 -11.57 10.27 18.34
N THR A 299 -12.40 10.57 17.33
CA THR A 299 -13.53 11.50 17.51
C THR A 299 -14.74 10.83 18.14
N GLU A 300 -14.88 9.52 17.93
CA GLU A 300 -16.11 8.78 18.19
C GLU A 300 -15.80 7.30 18.32
N ARG A 301 -16.44 6.62 19.28
CA ARG A 301 -16.50 5.16 19.38
C ARG A 301 -17.86 4.71 18.85
N LEU A 302 -17.85 3.79 17.90
CA LEU A 302 -19.03 3.21 17.28
C LEU A 302 -18.97 1.70 17.41
N THR A 303 -20.12 1.05 17.45
CA THR A 303 -20.17 -0.39 17.17
C THR A 303 -19.92 -0.65 15.69
N GLY A 304 -19.50 -1.87 15.33
CA GLY A 304 -19.40 -2.24 13.91
C GLY A 304 -20.70 -2.06 13.14
N LEU A 305 -21.85 -2.28 13.78
CA LEU A 305 -23.16 -2.03 13.20
C LEU A 305 -23.41 -0.53 13.01
N GLN A 306 -23.14 0.30 14.02
CA GLN A 306 -23.30 1.75 13.90
C GLN A 306 -22.36 2.34 12.84
N TRP A 307 -21.13 1.84 12.74
CA TRP A 307 -20.18 2.22 11.69
C TRP A 307 -20.75 1.93 10.30
N LYS A 308 -21.38 0.76 10.11
CA LYS A 308 -22.06 0.40 8.85
C LYS A 308 -23.33 1.21 8.57
N VAL A 309 -24.11 1.53 9.59
CA VAL A 309 -25.36 2.29 9.44
C VAL A 309 -25.07 3.77 9.15
N LYS A 310 -24.02 4.32 9.78
CA LYS A 310 -23.67 5.74 9.67
C LYS A 310 -22.83 6.05 8.42
N TYR A 311 -22.07 5.07 7.94
CA TYR A 311 -21.17 5.23 6.82
C TYR A 311 -21.34 4.10 5.81
N ASP A 312 -21.48 4.47 4.56
CA ASP A 312 -21.63 3.54 3.46
C ASP A 312 -20.27 2.95 3.07
N ASP A 313 -20.31 1.75 2.53
CA ASP A 313 -19.09 1.09 2.05
C ASP A 313 -18.44 1.93 0.95
N VAL A 314 -17.12 2.02 1.00
CA VAL A 314 -16.36 2.72 -0.02
C VAL A 314 -16.51 2.04 -1.39
N PHE A 315 -16.76 0.73 -1.37
CA PHE A 315 -17.16 -0.05 -2.52
C PHE A 315 -18.65 -0.39 -2.38
N PRO A 316 -19.57 0.38 -3.00
CA PRO A 316 -20.98 0.04 -2.94
C PRO A 316 -21.19 -1.38 -3.46
N PRO A 317 -22.21 -2.10 -2.97
CA PRO A 317 -22.55 -3.39 -3.53
C PRO A 317 -22.72 -3.24 -5.03
N LEU A 318 -22.07 -4.11 -5.80
CA LEU A 318 -22.23 -4.13 -7.24
C LEU A 318 -23.73 -4.11 -7.55
N PRO A 319 -24.19 -3.22 -8.46
CA PRO A 319 -25.60 -3.19 -8.82
C PRO A 319 -26.00 -4.63 -9.17
N PRO A 320 -27.19 -5.10 -8.73
CA PRO A 320 -27.63 -6.45 -9.05
C PRO A 320 -27.54 -6.59 -10.55
N THR A 321 -26.52 -7.33 -11.01
CA THR A 321 -26.25 -7.51 -12.43
C THR A 321 -27.56 -7.94 -13.05
N ALA A 322 -28.02 -7.24 -14.09
CA ALA A 322 -29.16 -7.68 -14.88
C ALA A 322 -29.01 -9.20 -15.07
N GLN A 323 -29.97 -9.95 -14.54
CA GLN A 323 -29.89 -11.37 -14.13
C GLN A 323 -29.61 -12.37 -15.29
N GLY A 324 -28.84 -12.01 -16.32
CA GLY A 324 -28.65 -12.80 -17.52
C GLY A 324 -27.27 -12.77 -18.17
N SER A 325 -26.21 -12.18 -17.58
CA SER A 325 -24.89 -12.17 -18.25
C SER A 325 -23.66 -12.46 -17.40
N GLN A 326 -23.71 -12.39 -16.07
CA GLN A 326 -22.67 -13.01 -15.24
C GLN A 326 -23.14 -14.41 -14.84
N LYS A 327 -22.53 -15.44 -15.41
CA LYS A 327 -22.79 -16.83 -15.00
C LYS A 327 -22.50 -16.93 -13.49
N PRO A 328 -23.43 -17.45 -12.68
CA PRO A 328 -23.16 -17.74 -11.27
C PRO A 328 -21.91 -18.64 -11.20
N GLY A 329 -20.84 -18.15 -10.56
CA GLY A 329 -19.57 -18.88 -10.42
C GLY A 329 -18.39 -18.35 -11.24
N GLN A 330 -18.50 -17.24 -11.97
CA GLN A 330 -17.31 -16.51 -12.42
C GLN A 330 -16.75 -15.71 -11.24
N GLU A 331 -15.93 -16.38 -10.41
CA GLU A 331 -15.04 -15.71 -9.48
C GLU A 331 -14.25 -14.64 -10.24
N ALA A 332 -14.11 -13.47 -9.64
CA ALA A 332 -13.43 -12.36 -10.26
C ALA A 332 -11.97 -12.77 -10.55
N GLN A 333 -11.68 -12.98 -11.83
CA GLN A 333 -10.48 -13.68 -12.31
C GLN A 333 -9.22 -12.90 -11.93
N GLU A 334 -8.33 -13.41 -11.09
CA GLU A 334 -7.09 -12.73 -10.68
C GLU A 334 -6.16 -12.39 -11.87
N LEU A 335 -5.12 -11.55 -11.69
CA LEU A 335 -4.08 -11.41 -12.71
C LEU A 335 -3.57 -12.81 -13.08
N SER A 336 -3.61 -13.14 -14.36
CA SER A 336 -3.22 -14.47 -14.81
C SER A 336 -1.73 -14.72 -14.56
N PRO A 337 -1.31 -15.98 -14.36
CA PRO A 337 0.10 -16.33 -14.28
C PRO A 337 0.94 -15.79 -15.45
N ALA A 338 0.35 -15.70 -16.65
CA ALA A 338 1.01 -15.12 -17.83
C ALA A 338 1.24 -13.60 -17.69
N GLN A 339 0.27 -12.86 -17.17
CA GLN A 339 0.43 -11.43 -16.90
C GLN A 339 1.45 -11.18 -15.78
N ILE A 340 1.40 -11.98 -14.71
CA ILE A 340 2.40 -11.91 -13.63
C ILE A 340 3.79 -12.20 -14.19
N ALA A 341 3.94 -13.22 -15.05
CA ALA A 341 5.20 -13.53 -15.72
C ALA A 341 5.67 -12.37 -16.61
N GLU A 342 4.78 -11.75 -17.40
CA GLU A 342 5.12 -10.57 -18.23
C GLU A 342 5.61 -9.39 -17.38
N LEU A 343 4.92 -9.13 -16.27
CA LEU A 343 5.25 -8.07 -15.32
C LEU A 343 6.59 -8.32 -14.61
N THR A 344 6.90 -9.57 -14.28
CA THR A 344 8.07 -9.96 -13.47
C THR A 344 9.29 -10.42 -14.27
N ALA A 345 9.12 -10.78 -15.54
CA ALA A 345 10.17 -11.33 -16.39
C ALA A 345 9.82 -11.06 -17.87
N GLY A 346 10.21 -9.90 -18.39
CA GLY A 346 9.95 -9.57 -19.79
C GLY A 346 10.32 -8.14 -20.16
N LYS A 347 9.81 -7.68 -21.32
CA LYS A 347 10.02 -6.31 -21.85
C LYS A 347 9.61 -5.20 -20.88
N ILE A 348 8.75 -5.51 -19.92
CA ILE A 348 8.36 -4.57 -18.88
C ILE A 348 9.60 -4.14 -18.08
N MET A 349 10.57 -5.02 -17.82
CA MET A 349 11.80 -4.69 -17.11
C MET A 349 12.63 -3.60 -17.80
N ASP A 350 12.59 -3.54 -19.13
CA ASP A 350 13.29 -2.55 -19.95
C ASP A 350 12.57 -1.18 -19.98
N MET A 351 11.33 -1.09 -19.49
CA MET A 351 10.63 0.19 -19.41
C MET A 351 11.35 1.13 -18.44
N PRO A 352 11.46 2.44 -18.75
CA PRO A 352 12.10 3.37 -17.84
C PRO A 352 11.45 3.38 -16.45
N GLN A 353 12.31 3.56 -15.46
CA GLN A 353 12.03 3.50 -14.03
C GLN A 353 12.40 4.85 -13.40
N TYR A 354 11.73 5.21 -12.30
CA TYR A 354 11.89 6.55 -11.74
C TYR A 354 12.42 6.49 -10.31
N ASN A 355 13.47 7.26 -10.04
CA ASN A 355 13.96 7.52 -8.69
C ASN A 355 13.29 8.79 -8.19
N MET A 356 12.56 8.70 -7.09
CA MET A 356 11.79 9.81 -6.55
C MET A 356 12.37 10.25 -5.21
N SER A 357 12.63 11.55 -5.08
CA SER A 357 13.11 12.19 -3.84
C SER A 357 12.12 11.98 -2.70
N GLY A 358 12.57 11.34 -1.62
CA GLY A 358 11.75 11.12 -0.44
C GLY A 358 11.27 12.42 0.21
N HIS A 359 12.13 13.45 0.20
CA HIS A 359 11.80 14.76 0.73
C HIS A 359 10.63 15.41 -0.03
N ASP A 360 10.66 15.36 -1.37
CA ASP A 360 9.59 15.96 -2.19
C ASP A 360 8.28 15.18 -2.06
N LEU A 361 8.35 13.84 -1.97
CA LEU A 361 7.18 12.99 -1.75
C LEU A 361 6.54 13.19 -0.36
N ARG A 362 7.34 13.48 0.66
CA ARG A 362 6.87 13.87 2.00
C ARG A 362 6.17 15.22 1.97
N ALA A 363 6.78 16.23 1.34
CA ALA A 363 6.13 17.53 1.15
C ALA A 363 4.81 17.39 0.39
N PHE A 364 4.78 16.53 -0.65
CA PHE A 364 3.57 16.25 -1.42
C PHE A 364 2.43 15.67 -0.59
N ALA A 365 2.69 14.79 0.37
CA ALA A 365 1.62 14.21 1.18
C ALA A 365 0.88 15.27 2.04
N LEU A 366 1.57 16.34 2.45
CA LEU A 366 1.01 17.40 3.30
C LEU A 366 0.45 18.57 2.49
N ASP A 367 1.18 18.99 1.47
CA ASP A 367 0.87 20.13 0.61
C ASP A 367 1.25 19.84 -0.86
N PRO A 368 0.38 19.12 -1.60
CA PRO A 368 0.61 18.80 -3.00
C PRO A 368 0.65 19.99 -3.97
N VAL A 369 0.30 21.20 -3.51
CA VAL A 369 0.21 22.40 -4.36
C VAL A 369 1.60 23.01 -4.56
N HIS A 370 2.44 22.99 -3.53
CA HIS A 370 3.72 23.72 -3.51
C HIS A 370 4.97 22.82 -3.67
N THR A 371 4.80 21.61 -4.20
CA THR A 371 5.89 20.62 -4.29
C THR A 371 6.79 20.83 -5.50
N ARG A 372 8.05 20.39 -5.38
CA ARG A 372 9.02 20.40 -6.48
C ARG A 372 8.91 19.19 -7.40
N LEU A 373 8.07 18.21 -7.08
CA LEU A 373 7.93 16.95 -7.81
C LEU A 373 7.76 17.15 -9.33
N ARG A 374 7.05 18.22 -9.74
CA ARG A 374 6.80 18.57 -11.14
C ARG A 374 7.73 19.61 -11.74
N GLN A 375 8.55 20.28 -10.91
CA GLN A 375 9.50 21.29 -11.40
C GLN A 375 10.71 20.63 -12.05
N VAL A 376 11.12 19.45 -11.56
CA VAL A 376 12.26 18.69 -12.07
C VAL A 376 12.06 18.18 -13.51
N MET A 377 10.83 18.11 -13.99
CA MET A 377 10.52 17.56 -15.32
C MET A 377 10.34 18.58 -16.45
N LYS A 378 10.37 19.88 -16.13
CA LYS A 378 10.21 20.94 -17.15
C LYS A 378 11.55 21.45 -17.70
N GLY A 379 12.67 20.94 -17.20
CA GLY A 379 13.99 21.08 -17.80
C GLY A 379 14.35 19.79 -18.51
#